data_AF-A0A1B7NIA9-F1
#
_entry.id   AF-A0A1B7NIA9-F1
#
_cell.length_a   1.000
_cell.length_b   1.000
_cell.length_c   1.000
_cell.angle_alpha   90.00
_cell.angle_beta   90.00
_cell.angle_gamma   90.00
#
_symmetry.space_group_name_H-M   'P 1'
#
loop_
_entity.id
_entity.type
_entity.pdbx_description
1 polymer ?
#
loop_
_entity_poly.entity_id
_entity_poly.type
_entity_poly.pdbx_seq_one_letter_code
_entity_poly.pdbx_strand_id
1 'polypeptide(L)'
;MTLFPDVQKKAQAEIDVVVDPGRLPSFTDRRSLPYTEALAKELMRGISTTAVPRRVIEDDIHDGDYISKGSSIIPNIWFMLNDPQTYANPWEFNPERFLGKDG
;
A
#
# COMPACT_ATOMS: atom_id res chain seq x y z
N MET A 1 -0.91 -5.70 -14.38
CA MET A 1 -0.52 -4.64 -15.34
C MET A 1 -1.27 -4.72 -16.66
N THR A 2 -1.64 -5.90 -17.16
CA THR A 2 -2.46 -6.06 -18.38
C THR A 2 -3.83 -5.35 -18.33
N LEU A 3 -4.40 -5.17 -17.13
CA LEU A 3 -5.64 -4.42 -16.91
C LEU A 3 -5.46 -2.88 -16.92
N PHE A 4 -4.22 -2.40 -16.72
CA PHE A 4 -3.90 -0.97 -16.61
C PHE A 4 -2.61 -0.65 -17.39
N PRO A 5 -2.63 -0.77 -18.74
CA PRO A 5 -1.43 -0.61 -19.57
C PRO A 5 -0.86 0.81 -19.50
N ASP A 6 -1.69 1.84 -19.33
CA ASP A 6 -1.23 3.23 -19.25
C ASP A 6 -0.49 3.50 -17.95
N VAL A 7 -0.95 2.92 -16.84
CA VAL A 7 -0.24 2.96 -15.56
C VAL A 7 1.13 2.28 -15.66
N GLN A 8 1.20 1.15 -16.37
CA GLN A 8 2.46 0.45 -16.62
C GLN A 8 3.44 1.32 -17.42
N LYS A 9 2.97 1.90 -18.53
CA LYS A 9 3.80 2.75 -19.39
C LYS A 9 4.36 3.95 -18.64
N LYS A 10 3.58 4.57 -17.74
CA LYS A 10 4.03 5.69 -16.91
C LYS A 10 5.17 5.29 -15.97
N ALA A 11 5.07 4.12 -15.33
CA ALA A 11 6.17 3.60 -14.50
C ALA A 11 7.41 3.23 -15.33
N GLN A 12 7.22 2.63 -16.50
CA GLN A 12 8.33 2.33 -17.42
C GLN A 12 9.07 3.60 -17.84
N ALA A 13 8.34 4.64 -18.23
CA ALA A 13 8.95 5.92 -18.61
C ALA A 13 9.76 6.55 -17.47
N GLU A 14 9.29 6.47 -16.22
CA GLU A 14 10.05 6.93 -15.05
C GLU A 14 11.33 6.12 -14.86
N ILE A 15 11.25 4.79 -14.95
CA ILE A 15 12.40 3.90 -14.82
C ILE A 15 13.43 4.16 -15.93
N ASP A 16 12.99 4.32 -17.17
CA ASP A 16 13.87 4.55 -18.33
C ASP A 16 14.63 5.90 -18.22
N VAL A 17 14.06 6.88 -17.51
CA VAL A 17 14.70 8.18 -17.24
C VAL A 17 15.72 8.09 -16.09
N VAL A 18 15.43 7.30 -15.07
CA VAL A 18 16.21 7.27 -13.82
C VAL A 18 17.32 6.21 -13.84
N VAL A 19 17.07 5.08 -14.49
CA VAL A 19 18.00 3.95 -14.55
C VAL A 19 18.72 3.95 -15.88
N ASP A 20 20.04 4.15 -15.84
CA ASP A 20 20.85 4.21 -17.05
C ASP A 20 20.76 2.91 -17.88
N PRO A 21 20.71 3.00 -19.21
CA PRO A 21 20.81 1.84 -20.07
C PRO A 21 22.12 1.08 -19.80
N GLY A 22 22.00 -0.22 -19.51
CA GLY A 22 23.16 -1.10 -19.30
C GLY A 22 23.53 -1.38 -17.83
N ARG A 23 22.80 -0.82 -16.86
CA ARG A 23 22.88 -1.25 -15.45
C ARG A 23 21.53 -1.78 -14.95
N LEU A 24 21.59 -2.65 -13.95
CA LEU A 24 20.39 -3.06 -13.23
C LEU A 24 19.96 -1.97 -12.22
N PRO A 25 18.65 -1.83 -11.94
CA PRO A 25 18.16 -0.97 -10.87
C PRO A 25 18.74 -1.39 -9.51
N SER A 26 18.94 -0.42 -8.62
CA SER A 26 19.39 -0.65 -7.25
C SER A 26 18.55 0.15 -6.24
N PHE A 27 18.72 -0.13 -4.94
CA PHE A 27 17.97 0.58 -3.90
C PHE A 27 18.25 2.08 -3.84
N THR A 28 19.39 2.56 -4.38
CA THR A 28 19.69 4.00 -4.43
C THR A 28 18.76 4.75 -5.36
N ASP A 29 18.23 4.06 -6.39
CA ASP A 29 17.34 4.66 -7.39
C ASP A 29 15.93 4.90 -6.84
N ARG A 30 15.52 4.18 -5.78
CA ARG A 30 14.15 4.19 -5.25
C ARG A 30 13.64 5.59 -4.90
N ARG A 31 14.50 6.47 -4.37
CA ARG A 31 14.11 7.85 -4.02
C ARG A 31 13.79 8.69 -5.25
N SER A 32 14.34 8.34 -6.40
CA SER A 32 14.11 9.00 -7.69
C SER A 32 12.99 8.35 -8.49
N LEU A 33 12.33 7.31 -7.96
CA LEU A 33 11.23 6.58 -8.59
C LEU A 33 9.90 6.74 -7.84
N PRO A 34 9.41 7.97 -7.58
CA PRO A 34 8.23 8.21 -6.77
C PRO A 34 6.96 7.56 -7.34
N TYR A 35 6.77 7.57 -8.66
CA TYR A 35 5.60 6.95 -9.28
C TYR A 35 5.66 5.43 -9.22
N THR A 36 6.81 4.83 -9.44
CA THR A 36 7.01 3.39 -9.32
C THR A 36 6.78 2.92 -7.88
N GLU A 37 7.24 3.69 -6.89
CA GLU A 37 6.97 3.45 -5.48
C GLU A 37 5.46 3.55 -5.17
N ALA A 38 4.79 4.57 -5.70
CA ALA A 38 3.36 4.78 -5.55
C ALA A 38 2.55 3.62 -6.17
N LEU A 39 2.97 3.14 -7.34
CA LEU A 39 2.41 1.97 -8.01
C LEU A 39 2.58 0.70 -7.17
N ALA A 40 3.76 0.48 -6.60
CA ALA A 40 4.01 -0.67 -5.72
C ALA A 40 3.08 -0.64 -4.49
N LYS A 41 2.88 0.53 -3.89
CA LYS A 41 1.95 0.72 -2.76
C LYS A 41 0.51 0.45 -3.14
N GLU A 42 0.04 0.93 -4.29
CA GLU A 42 -1.33 0.69 -4.76
C GLU A 42 -1.58 -0.78 -5.10
N LEU A 43 -0.59 -1.46 -5.67
CA LEU A 43 -0.64 -2.92 -5.85
C LEU A 43 -0.77 -3.62 -4.50
N MET A 44 0.08 -3.29 -3.53
CA MET A 44 0.01 -3.87 -2.20
C MET A 44 -1.34 -3.59 -1.53
N ARG A 45 -1.91 -2.39 -1.68
CA ARG A 45 -3.24 -2.05 -1.13
C ARG A 45 -4.33 -2.95 -1.70
N GLY A 46 -4.36 -3.11 -3.03
CA GLY A 46 -5.38 -3.88 -3.73
C GLY A 46 -5.32 -5.40 -3.50
N ILE A 47 -4.13 -5.95 -3.22
CA ILE A 47 -3.95 -7.39 -2.97
C ILE A 47 -3.84 -7.75 -1.48
N SER A 48 -3.71 -6.77 -0.59
CA SER A 48 -3.45 -7.03 0.84
C SER A 48 -4.57 -7.86 1.45
N THR A 49 -4.15 -8.92 2.15
CA THR A 49 -5.02 -9.93 2.75
C THR A 49 -5.15 -9.74 4.27
N THR A 50 -5.81 -10.70 4.91
CA THR A 50 -6.07 -10.76 6.37
C THR A 50 -4.80 -10.64 7.21
N ALA A 51 -4.89 -9.88 8.30
CA ALA A 51 -3.81 -9.75 9.27
C ALA A 51 -3.49 -11.06 9.98
N VAL A 52 -2.25 -11.16 10.48
CA VAL A 52 -1.87 -12.22 11.41
C VAL A 52 -2.60 -11.99 12.75
N PRO A 53 -3.32 -13.00 13.28
CA PRO A 53 -3.97 -12.89 14.57
C PRO A 53 -2.99 -12.53 15.68
N ARG A 54 -3.41 -11.64 16.58
CA ARG A 54 -2.65 -11.19 17.74
C ARG A 54 -3.35 -11.66 19.00
N ARG A 55 -2.58 -12.13 19.99
CA ARG A 55 -3.10 -12.53 21.30
C ARG A 55 -2.94 -11.38 22.29
N VAL A 56 -4.03 -11.05 22.97
CA VAL A 56 -4.04 -10.03 24.02
C VAL A 56 -3.30 -10.56 25.25
N ILE A 57 -2.34 -9.80 25.78
CA ILE A 57 -1.45 -10.25 26.88
C ILE A 57 -1.93 -9.83 28.27
N GLU A 58 -2.84 -8.85 28.35
CA GLU A 58 -3.46 -8.31 29.56
C GLU A 58 -4.89 -7.85 29.26
N ASP A 59 -5.74 -7.71 30.27
CA ASP A 59 -7.10 -7.20 30.05
C ASP A 59 -7.04 -5.73 29.58
N ASP A 60 -7.91 -5.34 28.65
CA ASP A 60 -7.91 -4.00 28.05
C ASP A 60 -9.35 -3.50 27.77
N ILE A 61 -9.51 -2.19 27.56
CA ILE A 61 -10.75 -1.56 27.11
C ILE A 61 -10.48 -0.77 25.85
N HIS A 62 -11.14 -1.14 24.75
CA HIS A 62 -11.02 -0.47 23.45
C HIS A 62 -12.37 0.10 23.02
N ASP A 63 -12.46 1.40 22.78
CA ASP A 63 -13.71 2.10 22.41
C ASP A 63 -14.90 1.83 23.34
N GLY A 64 -14.62 1.55 24.62
CA GLY A 64 -15.62 1.23 25.64
C GLY A 64 -15.92 -0.27 25.78
N ASP A 65 -15.41 -1.11 24.88
CA ASP A 65 -15.56 -2.56 24.93
C ASP A 65 -14.43 -3.22 25.72
N TYR A 66 -14.80 -4.13 26.63
CA TYR A 66 -13.84 -4.90 27.41
C TYR A 66 -13.28 -6.08 26.61
N ILE A 67 -11.96 -6.17 26.54
CA ILE A 67 -11.21 -7.23 25.88
C ILE A 67 -10.41 -8.00 26.92
N SER A 68 -10.75 -9.27 27.13
CA SER A 68 -10.05 -10.10 28.11
C SER A 68 -8.66 -10.53 27.62
N LYS A 69 -7.74 -10.66 28.58
CA LYS A 69 -6.46 -11.33 28.41
C LYS A 69 -6.65 -12.70 27.77
N GLY A 70 -5.84 -12.97 26.75
CA GLY A 70 -5.85 -14.22 26.02
C GLY A 70 -6.80 -14.25 24.83
N SER A 71 -7.63 -13.23 24.64
CA SER A 71 -8.44 -13.03 23.43
C SER A 71 -7.57 -12.96 22.17
N SER A 72 -8.13 -13.35 21.03
CA SER A 72 -7.51 -13.22 19.71
C SER A 72 -8.11 -12.03 18.98
N ILE A 73 -7.27 -11.09 18.55
CA ILE A 73 -7.65 -9.94 17.73
C ILE A 73 -7.11 -10.14 16.33
N ILE A 74 -7.98 -10.01 15.32
CA ILE A 74 -7.62 -10.09 13.91
C ILE A 74 -7.93 -8.73 13.28
N PRO A 75 -6.90 -7.90 13.03
CA PRO A 75 -7.11 -6.63 12.34
C PRO A 75 -7.68 -6.84 10.93
N ASN A 76 -8.77 -6.15 10.61
CA ASN A 76 -9.34 -6.18 9.26
C ASN A 76 -8.55 -5.24 8.32
N ILE A 77 -7.32 -5.63 7.98
CA ILE A 77 -6.43 -4.87 7.09
C ILE A 77 -7.11 -4.59 5.75
N TRP A 78 -7.85 -5.57 5.20
CA TRP A 78 -8.57 -5.39 3.95
C TRP A 78 -9.55 -4.23 4.02
N PHE A 79 -10.37 -4.15 5.07
CA PHE A 79 -11.29 -3.03 5.26
C PHE A 79 -10.53 -1.71 5.44
N MET A 80 -9.52 -1.67 6.31
CA MET A 80 -8.73 -0.45 6.55
C MET A 80 -8.10 0.11 5.26
N LEU A 81 -7.63 -0.77 4.37
CA LEU A 81 -7.04 -0.41 3.09
C LEU A 81 -8.07 -0.06 1.99
N ASN A 82 -9.37 -0.25 2.27
CA ASN A 82 -10.48 0.06 1.37
C ASN A 82 -11.52 0.99 2.02
N ASP A 83 -11.21 1.55 3.18
CA ASP A 83 -12.09 2.44 3.91
C ASP A 83 -12.25 3.77 3.14
N PRO A 84 -13.46 4.14 2.70
CA PRO A 84 -13.70 5.38 1.95
C PRO A 84 -13.41 6.64 2.76
N GLN A 85 -13.33 6.56 4.10
CA GLN A 85 -12.91 7.70 4.93
C GLN A 85 -11.40 7.96 4.82
N THR A 86 -10.62 6.92 4.55
CA THR A 86 -9.15 6.99 4.42
C THR A 86 -8.72 7.10 2.96
N TYR A 87 -9.35 6.36 2.06
CA TYR A 87 -9.01 6.28 0.64
C TYR A 87 -10.20 6.72 -0.23
N ALA A 88 -10.09 7.88 -0.87
CA ALA A 88 -11.07 8.32 -1.86
C ALA A 88 -11.15 7.33 -3.04
N ASN A 89 -12.36 6.97 -3.47
CA ASN A 89 -12.61 5.95 -4.51
C ASN A 89 -11.74 4.68 -4.31
N PRO A 90 -11.93 3.93 -3.21
CA PRO A 90 -11.02 2.84 -2.83
C PRO A 90 -11.00 1.69 -3.84
N TRP A 91 -12.05 1.58 -4.67
CA TRP A 91 -12.18 0.56 -5.71
C TRP A 91 -11.51 0.94 -7.04
N GLU A 92 -11.11 2.20 -7.20
CA GLU A 92 -10.34 2.64 -8.36
C GLU A 92 -8.85 2.34 -8.14
N PHE A 93 -8.24 1.63 -9.08
CA PHE A 93 -6.80 1.41 -9.08
C PHE A 93 -6.09 2.69 -9.52
N ASN A 94 -5.59 3.45 -8.55
CA ASN A 94 -4.99 4.76 -8.78
C ASN A 94 -3.69 4.90 -7.98
N PRO A 95 -2.52 4.65 -8.60
CA PRO A 95 -1.21 4.87 -7.96
C PRO A 95 -0.99 6.30 -7.47
N GLU A 96 -1.58 7.29 -8.12
CA GLU A 96 -1.33 8.71 -7.82
C GLU A 96 -1.81 9.09 -6.42
N ARG A 97 -2.67 8.29 -5.78
CA ARG A 97 -3.08 8.48 -4.38
C ARG A 97 -1.92 8.39 -3.38
N PHE A 98 -0.82 7.76 -3.76
CA PHE A 98 0.39 7.62 -2.93
C PHE A 98 1.51 8.59 -3.30
N LEU A 99 1.25 9.50 -4.24
CA LEU A 99 2.13 10.63 -4.51
C LEU A 99 1.92 11.72 -3.46
N GLY A 100 3.00 12.38 -3.06
CA GLY A 100 2.95 13.50 -2.13
C GLY A 100 2.35 14.74 -2.78
N LYS A 101 2.21 15.83 -2.02
CA LYS A 101 1.81 17.13 -2.58
C LYS A 101 2.76 17.65 -3.67
N ASP A 102 4.00 17.15 -3.70
CA ASP A 102 5.04 17.53 -4.64
C ASP A 102 5.26 16.50 -5.76
N GLY A 103 4.40 15.46 -5.85
CA GLY A 103 4.58 14.31 -6.73
C GLY A 103 5.37 13.20 -6.05
#